data_AF-A0A348NRX1-F1
#
_entry.id   AF-A0A348NRX1-F1
#
_cell.length_a   1.000
_cell.length_b   1.000
_cell.length_c   1.000
_cell.angle_alpha   90.00
_cell.angle_beta   90.00
_cell.angle_gamma   90.00
#
_symmetry.space_group_name_H-M   'P 1'
#
loop_
_entity.id
_entity.type
_entity.pdbx_description
1 polymer ?
#
loop_
_entity_poly.entity_id
_entity_poly.type
_entity_poly.pdbx_seq_one_letter_code
_entity_poly.pdbx_strand_id
1 'polypeptide(L)'
;MNELLSWLLDTVQSVDPVLRTLLAGGAIILETSILIGLVVPGDTIVIVAATAVSSPLEGVLLGVSVVVGALVGESIGFWIGRWLGPRIRASRLGARIGEANWERSERYLRRRGGPAIFLS
;
A
#
# COMPACT_ATOMS: atom_id res chain seq x y z
N MET A 1 -15.86 29.92 6.27
CA MET A 1 -15.59 28.52 6.71
C MET A 1 -16.56 27.54 6.05
N ASN A 2 -17.87 27.82 6.02
CA ASN A 2 -18.85 26.96 5.35
C ASN A 2 -18.68 26.87 3.82
N GLU A 3 -18.29 27.96 3.14
CA GLU A 3 -18.09 27.96 1.68
C GLU A 3 -16.94 27.06 1.20
N LEU A 4 -15.86 26.98 1.98
CA LEU A 4 -14.71 26.14 1.65
C LEU A 4 -15.04 24.66 1.88
N LEU A 5 -15.81 24.37 2.93
CA LEU A 5 -16.34 23.03 3.19
C LEU A 5 -17.34 22.61 2.11
N SER A 6 -18.28 23.47 1.71
CA SER A 6 -19.23 23.15 0.64
C SER A 6 -18.54 22.99 -0.72
N TRP A 7 -17.56 23.83 -1.05
CA TRP A 7 -16.77 23.66 -2.28
C TRP A 7 -15.99 22.34 -2.29
N LEU A 8 -15.39 21.96 -1.15
CA LEU A 8 -14.67 20.69 -1.03
C LEU A 8 -15.64 19.50 -1.15
N LEU A 9 -16.78 19.56 -0.48
CA LEU A 9 -17.80 18.51 -0.53
C LEU A 9 -18.41 18.37 -1.93
N ASP A 10 -18.75 19.47 -2.60
CA ASP A 10 -19.28 19.47 -3.96
C ASP A 10 -18.24 18.95 -4.96
N THR A 11 -16.96 19.33 -4.79
CA THR A 11 -15.88 18.83 -5.64
C THR A 11 -15.73 17.32 -5.47
N VAL A 12 -15.73 16.80 -4.23
CA VAL A 12 -15.62 15.36 -3.97
C VAL A 12 -16.88 14.59 -4.40
N GLN A 13 -18.07 15.16 -4.24
CA GLN A 13 -19.35 14.57 -4.66
C GLN A 13 -19.56 14.64 -6.19
N SER A 14 -18.93 15.59 -6.87
CA SER A 14 -18.97 15.68 -8.34
C SER A 14 -18.11 14.62 -9.04
N VAL A 15 -17.20 13.97 -8.31
CA VAL A 15 -16.41 12.85 -8.81
C VAL A 15 -17.30 11.61 -8.83
N ASP A 16 -17.40 10.99 -10.01
CA ASP A 16 -18.12 9.74 -10.19
C ASP A 16 -17.72 8.70 -9.10
N PRO A 17 -18.69 8.05 -8.43
CA PRO A 17 -18.42 7.08 -7.37
C PRO A 17 -17.44 5.97 -7.79
N VAL A 18 -17.48 5.56 -9.05
CA VAL A 18 -16.55 4.57 -9.63
C VAL A 18 -15.15 5.14 -9.71
N LEU A 19 -15.00 6.37 -10.22
CA LEU A 19 -13.69 7.01 -10.34
C LEU A 19 -13.06 7.22 -8.96
N ARG A 20 -13.84 7.66 -7.97
CA ARG A 20 -13.35 7.83 -6.59
C ARG A 20 -12.87 6.51 -5.99
N THR A 21 -13.63 5.45 -6.22
CA THR A 21 -13.28 4.10 -5.74
C THR A 21 -12.00 3.60 -6.39
N LEU A 22 -11.86 3.78 -7.72
CA LEU A 22 -10.65 3.40 -8.45
C LEU A 22 -9.42 4.22 -8.04
N LEU A 23 -9.58 5.52 -7.80
CA LEU A 23 -8.50 6.37 -7.31
C LEU A 23 -8.05 5.96 -5.90
N ALA A 24 -9.00 5.65 -5.01
CA ALA A 24 -8.69 5.15 -3.68
C ALA A 24 -7.96 3.80 -3.72
N GLY A 25 -8.46 2.82 -4.49
CA GLY A 25 -7.79 1.55 -4.68
C GLY A 25 -6.40 1.69 -5.32
N GLY A 26 -6.28 2.55 -6.33
CA GLY A 26 -5.00 2.86 -6.98
C GLY A 26 -4.01 3.51 -6.03
N ALA A 27 -4.45 4.46 -5.22
CA ALA A 27 -3.61 5.10 -4.21
C ALA A 27 -3.08 4.08 -3.19
N ILE A 28 -3.92 3.13 -2.76
CA ILE A 28 -3.52 2.04 -1.87
C ILE A 28 -2.52 1.10 -2.54
N ILE A 29 -2.70 0.75 -3.82
CA ILE A 29 -1.69 -0.04 -4.56
C ILE A 29 -0.33 0.66 -4.52
N LEU A 30 -0.32 1.98 -4.76
CA LEU A 30 0.92 2.76 -4.76
C LEU A 30 1.51 2.87 -3.35
N GLU A 31 0.67 3.01 -2.32
CA GLU A 31 1.07 3.09 -0.92
C GLU A 31 1.70 1.78 -0.41
N THR A 32 1.05 0.64 -0.67
CA THR A 32 1.55 -0.67 -0.23
C THR A 32 2.64 -1.24 -1.14
N SER A 33 2.91 -0.60 -2.28
CA SER A 33 4.05 -0.94 -3.14
C SER A 33 5.36 -0.41 -2.55
N ILE A 34 6.43 -1.19 -2.70
CA ILE A 34 7.78 -0.80 -2.28
C ILE A 34 8.21 0.52 -2.94
N LEU A 35 8.60 1.49 -2.11
CA LEU A 35 9.15 2.83 -2.43
C LEU A 35 8.15 3.92 -2.86
N ILE A 36 7.00 3.58 -3.45
CA ILE A 36 6.03 4.60 -3.90
C ILE A 36 5.17 5.11 -2.73
N GLY A 37 4.92 4.28 -1.72
CA GLY A 37 4.15 4.70 -0.54
C GLY A 37 4.76 5.77 0.34
N LEU A 38 6.03 6.11 0.14
CA LEU A 38 6.61 7.28 0.80
C LEU A 38 6.04 8.61 0.25
N VAL A 39 5.46 8.59 -0.95
CA VAL A 39 5.01 9.79 -1.67
C VAL A 39 3.48 9.88 -1.73
N VAL A 40 2.79 8.74 -1.81
CA VAL A 40 1.33 8.70 -1.99
C VAL A 40 0.65 8.42 -0.65
N PRO A 41 -0.13 9.37 -0.09
CA PRO A 41 -0.85 9.18 1.18
C PRO A 41 -2.18 8.44 0.92
N GLY A 42 -2.12 7.14 0.63
CA GLY A 42 -3.28 6.34 0.23
C GLY A 42 -4.36 6.29 1.31
N ASP A 43 -3.99 6.13 2.58
CA ASP A 43 -4.91 6.19 3.72
C ASP A 43 -5.71 7.50 3.76
N THR A 44 -5.05 8.63 3.50
CA THR A 44 -5.72 9.95 3.47
C THR A 44 -6.71 10.03 2.30
N ILE A 45 -6.34 9.50 1.14
CA ILE A 45 -7.21 9.45 -0.05
C ILE A 45 -8.42 8.56 0.22
N VAL A 46 -8.24 7.42 0.88
CA VAL A 46 -9.35 6.53 1.29
C VAL A 46 -10.28 7.21 2.28
N ILE A 47 -9.76 7.96 3.26
CA ILE A 47 -10.59 8.71 4.22
C ILE A 47 -11.42 9.78 3.50
N VAL A 48 -10.77 10.59 2.65
CA VAL A 48 -11.48 11.63 1.87
C VAL A 48 -12.50 10.98 0.94
N ALA A 49 -12.15 9.88 0.30
CA ALA A 49 -13.11 9.09 -0.46
C ALA A 49 -14.28 8.70 0.45
N ALA A 50 -14.05 8.01 1.56
CA ALA A 50 -15.11 7.52 2.45
C ALA A 50 -16.13 8.60 2.87
N THR A 51 -15.72 9.87 3.03
CA THR A 51 -16.64 10.97 3.39
C THR A 51 -17.78 11.20 2.39
N ALA A 52 -17.60 10.81 1.12
CA ALA A 52 -18.61 10.98 0.09
C ALA A 52 -19.33 9.66 -0.26
N VAL A 53 -19.19 8.58 0.52
CA VAL A 53 -20.03 7.39 0.37
C VAL A 53 -21.48 7.76 0.70
N SER A 54 -22.39 7.50 -0.24
CA SER A 54 -23.81 7.82 -0.11
C SER A 54 -24.70 6.59 0.13
N SER A 55 -24.19 5.38 -0.14
CA SER A 55 -24.93 4.13 0.03
C SER A 55 -24.08 2.98 0.61
N PRO A 56 -24.70 1.98 1.26
CA PRO A 56 -23.97 0.80 1.75
C PRO A 56 -23.21 0.06 0.65
N LEU A 57 -23.76 0.01 -0.57
CA LEU A 57 -23.13 -0.63 -1.71
C LEU A 57 -21.83 0.09 -2.11
N GLU A 58 -21.84 1.43 -2.18
CA GLU A 58 -20.64 2.22 -2.45
C GLU A 58 -19.56 2.01 -1.38
N GLY A 59 -19.95 1.92 -0.11
CA GLY A 59 -19.02 1.62 0.99
C GLY A 59 -18.38 0.24 0.83
N VAL A 60 -19.15 -0.77 0.46
CA VAL A 60 -18.63 -2.13 0.19
C VAL A 60 -17.70 -2.12 -1.02
N LEU A 61 -18.07 -1.46 -2.12
CA LEU A 61 -17.24 -1.37 -3.33
C LEU A 61 -15.91 -0.65 -3.05
N LEU A 62 -15.94 0.44 -2.27
CA LEU A 62 -14.74 1.13 -1.81
C LEU A 62 -13.86 0.19 -0.97
N GLY A 63 -14.45 -0.49 0.01
CA GLY A 63 -13.72 -1.44 0.87
C GLY A 63 -13.08 -2.57 0.08
N VAL A 64 -13.82 -3.19 -0.86
CA VAL A 64 -13.29 -4.23 -1.75
C VAL A 64 -12.15 -3.68 -2.61
N SER A 65 -12.31 -2.47 -3.17
CA SER A 65 -11.26 -1.84 -3.97
C SER A 65 -9.99 -1.59 -3.17
N VAL A 66 -10.10 -1.14 -1.92
CA VAL A 66 -8.96 -0.96 -1.01
C VAL A 66 -8.29 -2.30 -0.70
N VAL A 67 -9.06 -3.34 -0.37
CA VAL A 67 -8.50 -4.68 -0.08
C VAL A 67 -7.78 -5.25 -1.29
N VAL A 68 -8.39 -5.19 -2.47
CA VAL A 68 -7.77 -5.64 -3.72
C VAL A 68 -6.51 -4.84 -4.01
N GLY A 69 -6.58 -3.51 -3.83
CA GLY A 69 -5.43 -2.64 -4.02
C GLY A 69 -4.27 -2.98 -3.10
N ALA A 70 -4.56 -3.21 -1.82
CA ALA A 70 -3.56 -3.60 -0.83
C ALA A 70 -2.90 -4.93 -1.20
N LEU A 71 -3.70 -5.96 -1.53
CA LEU A 71 -3.19 -7.27 -1.95
C LEU A 71 -2.30 -7.18 -3.20
N VAL A 72 -2.68 -6.34 -4.17
CA VAL A 72 -1.90 -6.13 -5.39
C VAL A 72 -0.59 -5.40 -5.08
N GLY A 73 -0.62 -4.32 -4.30
CA GLY A 73 0.59 -3.57 -3.96
C GLY A 73 1.57 -4.39 -3.10
N GLU A 74 1.07 -5.15 -2.12
CA GLU A 74 1.88 -6.11 -1.34
C GLU A 74 2.49 -7.19 -2.22
N SER A 75 1.72 -7.71 -3.19
CA SER A 75 2.23 -8.69 -4.17
C SER A 75 3.34 -8.10 -5.02
N ILE A 76 3.16 -6.87 -5.53
CA ILE A 76 4.19 -6.14 -6.30
C ILE A 76 5.44 -5.95 -5.43
N GLY A 77 5.27 -5.48 -4.19
CA GLY A 77 6.35 -5.32 -3.23
C GLY A 77 7.12 -6.62 -3.00
N PHE A 78 6.41 -7.72 -2.79
CA PHE A 78 7.02 -9.05 -2.66
C PHE A 78 7.85 -9.43 -3.88
N TRP A 79 7.31 -9.26 -5.09
CA TRP A 79 8.02 -9.59 -6.34
C TRP A 79 9.28 -8.72 -6.53
N ILE A 80 9.17 -7.42 -6.24
CA ILE A 80 10.31 -6.49 -6.27
C ILE A 80 11.37 -6.95 -5.27
N GLY A 81 10.99 -7.23 -4.01
CA GLY A 81 11.91 -7.72 -2.98
C GLY A 81 12.58 -9.04 -3.36
N ARG A 82 11.83 -9.96 -3.97
CA ARG A 82 12.33 -11.27 -4.44
C ARG A 82 13.34 -11.14 -5.58
N TRP A 83 13.17 -10.14 -6.45
CA TRP A 83 14.03 -9.91 -7.62
C TRP A 83 15.24 -9.00 -7.32
N LEU A 84 15.04 -7.96 -6.49
CA LEU A 84 16.11 -7.04 -6.08
C LEU A 84 16.94 -7.61 -4.93
N GLY A 85 16.37 -8.44 -4.05
CA GLY A 85 17.05 -8.97 -2.86
C GLY A 85 18.44 -9.59 -3.16
N PRO A 86 18.55 -10.56 -4.11
CA PRO A 86 19.84 -11.14 -4.47
C PRO A 86 20.82 -10.11 -5.06
N ARG A 87 20.33 -9.15 -5.84
CA ARG A 87 21.16 -8.09 -6.42
C ARG A 87 21.68 -7.13 -5.35
N ILE A 88 20.86 -6.81 -4.34
CA ILE A 88 21.26 -5.97 -3.21
C ILE A 88 22.32 -6.70 -2.39
N ARG A 89 22.15 -8.00 -2.10
CA ARG A 89 23.16 -8.81 -1.39
C ARG A 89 24.50 -8.83 -2.13
N ALA A 90 24.49 -8.96 -3.46
CA ALA A 90 25.70 -8.93 -4.29
C ALA A 90 26.29 -7.52 -4.49
N SER A 91 25.58 -6.45 -4.11
CA SER A 91 26.02 -5.07 -4.28
C SER A 91 26.94 -4.60 -3.15
N ARG A 92 27.53 -3.40 -3.30
CA ARG A 92 28.31 -2.74 -2.22
C ARG A 92 27.51 -2.53 -0.94
N LEU A 93 26.18 -2.36 -1.03
CA LEU A 93 25.31 -2.26 0.14
C LEU A 93 25.20 -3.59 0.88
N GLY A 94 25.03 -4.69 0.14
CA GLY A 94 25.03 -6.05 0.70
C GLY A 94 26.36 -6.40 1.36
N ALA A 95 27.47 -6.02 0.73
CA ALA A 95 28.82 -6.18 1.29
C ALA A 95 29.02 -5.38 2.59
N ARG A 96 28.45 -4.17 2.70
CA ARG A 96 28.47 -3.37 3.95
C ARG A 96 27.67 -3.99 5.08
N ILE A 97 26.54 -4.62 4.78
CA ILE A 97 25.72 -5.34 5.78
C ILE A 97 26.48 -6.57 6.30
N GLY A 98 27.26 -7.22 5.43
CA GLY A 98 28.13 -8.34 5.77
C GLY A 98 27.40 -9.70 5.74
N GLU A 99 28.08 -10.71 5.22
CA GLU A 99 27.49 -12.03 4.93
C GLU A 99 26.93 -12.73 6.17
N ALA A 100 27.60 -12.60 7.32
CA ALA A 100 27.15 -13.18 8.57
C ALA A 100 25.76 -12.67 9.02
N ASN A 101 25.45 -11.40 8.75
CA ASN A 101 24.15 -10.81 9.07
C ASN A 101 23.06 -11.30 8.10
N TRP A 102 23.38 -11.42 6.82
CA TRP A 102 22.47 -12.02 5.82
C TRP A 102 22.10 -13.45 6.20
N GLU A 103 23.09 -14.29 6.50
CA GLU A 103 22.83 -15.67 6.91
C GLU A 103 22.04 -15.75 8.23
N ARG A 104 22.28 -14.83 9.18
CA ARG A 104 21.53 -14.80 10.44
C ARG A 104 20.05 -14.51 10.20
N SER A 105 19.75 -13.51 9.36
CA SER A 105 18.38 -13.18 8.96
C SER A 105 17.73 -14.32 8.18
N GLU A 106 18.46 -14.96 7.26
CA GLU A 106 17.96 -16.10 6.50
C GLU A 106 17.68 -17.32 7.39
N ARG A 107 18.56 -17.62 8.36
CA ARG A 107 18.32 -18.67 9.37
C ARG A 107 17.12 -18.36 10.25
N TYR A 108 16.92 -17.10 10.64
CA TYR A 108 15.75 -16.68 11.42
C TYR A 108 14.45 -16.89 10.62
N LEU A 109 14.43 -16.43 9.36
CA LEU A 109 13.28 -16.58 8.48
C LEU A 109 12.99 -18.05 8.16
N ARG A 110 14.01 -18.88 7.91
CA ARG A 110 13.85 -20.33 7.71
C ARG A 110 13.27 -21.06 8.91
N ARG A 111 13.63 -20.62 10.14
CA ARG A 111 13.18 -21.27 11.38
C ARG A 111 11.77 -20.86 11.79
N ARG A 112 11.41 -19.60 11.57
CA ARG A 112 10.11 -19.06 12.00
C ARG A 112 9.10 -18.90 10.86
N GLY A 113 9.52 -19.01 9.60
CA GLY A 113 8.64 -19.03 8.42
C GLY A 113 7.70 -17.84 8.33
N GLY A 114 6.49 -18.08 7.81
CA GLY A 114 5.40 -17.10 7.74
C GLY A 114 5.07 -16.40 9.07
N PRO A 115 5.07 -17.08 10.24
CA PRO A 115 4.89 -16.44 11.53
C PRO A 115 5.89 -15.31 11.83
N ALA A 116 7.15 -15.40 11.36
CA ALA A 116 8.11 -14.31 11.53
C ALA A 116 7.77 -13.06 10.72
N ILE A 117 6.99 -13.20 9.64
CA ILE A 117 6.56 -12.10 8.78
C ILE A 117 5.26 -11.51 9.33
N PHE A 118 4.33 -12.36 9.79
CA PHE A 118 3.04 -11.93 10.34
C PHE A 118 3.13 -11.19 11.68
N LEU A 119 4.16 -11.49 12.49
CA LEU A 119 4.40 -10.86 13.81
C LEU A 119 5.39 -9.69 13.75
N SER A 120 5.89 -9.32 12.57
CA SER A 120 6.92 -8.28 12.42
C SER A 120 6.36 -6.87 12.36
#